data_AF-G0MPV9-F1
#
_entry.id   AF-G0MPV9-F1
#
_cell.length_a   1.000
_cell.length_b   1.000
_cell.length_c   1.000
_cell.angle_alpha   90.00
_cell.angle_beta   90.00
_cell.angle_gamma   90.00
#
_symmetry.space_group_name_H-M   'P 1'
#
loop_
_entity.id
_entity.type
_entity.pdbx_description
1 polymer ?
#
loop_
_entity_poly.entity_id
_entity_poly.type
_entity_poly.pdbx_seq_one_letter_code
_entity_poly.pdbx_strand_id
1 'polypeptide(L)'
;MPRYSRRRRAEPLHIYTDGCALRNGQPGAKGGWAIVYELGDFQDDYGYCTDDPQTNNRFELEAIGQALERSVEFEYVEAHSGNWFNEKADRLAKKAAFMNPLYSNYDYNYRC
;
A
#
# COMPACT_ATOMS: atom_id res chain seq x y z
N MET A 1 -34.56 -20.01 14.11
CA MET A 1 -33.61 -18.96 14.55
C MET A 1 -32.27 -19.23 13.90
N PRO A 2 -31.67 -18.32 13.13
CA PRO A 2 -30.36 -18.56 12.55
C PRO A 2 -29.29 -18.39 13.64
N ARG A 3 -28.47 -19.41 13.82
CA ARG A 3 -27.27 -19.36 14.66
C ARG A 3 -26.24 -18.49 13.95
N TYR A 4 -25.92 -17.33 14.49
CA TYR A 4 -24.72 -16.59 14.10
C TYR A 4 -23.50 -17.44 14.49
N SER A 5 -22.88 -18.10 13.51
CA SER A 5 -21.59 -18.74 13.71
C SER A 5 -20.58 -17.65 14.10
N ARG A 6 -19.91 -17.80 15.24
CA ARG A 6 -18.73 -17.00 15.58
C ARG A 6 -17.83 -17.00 14.34
N ARG A 7 -17.65 -15.84 13.70
CA ARG A 7 -16.61 -15.68 12.68
C ARG A 7 -15.33 -16.21 13.31
N ARG A 8 -14.72 -17.26 12.72
CA ARG A 8 -13.32 -17.55 13.01
C ARG A 8 -12.60 -16.22 12.82
N ARG A 9 -11.81 -15.78 13.80
CA ARG A 9 -10.81 -14.77 13.49
C ARG A 9 -10.04 -15.35 12.32
N ALA A 10 -10.05 -14.67 11.17
CA ALA A 10 -9.15 -15.05 10.10
C ALA A 10 -7.75 -14.99 10.71
N GLU A 11 -7.03 -16.10 10.65
CA GLU A 11 -5.62 -16.08 11.01
C GLU A 11 -4.94 -15.04 10.13
N PRO A 12 -4.03 -14.22 10.68
CA PRO A 12 -3.33 -13.22 9.89
C PRO A 12 -2.61 -13.91 8.73
N LEU A 13 -2.77 -13.35 7.52
CA LEU A 13 -1.98 -13.77 6.37
C LEU A 13 -0.58 -13.15 6.51
N HIS A 14 0.44 -14.00 6.64
CA HIS A 14 1.83 -13.58 6.70
C HIS A 14 2.42 -13.59 5.28
N ILE A 15 2.77 -12.39 4.81
CA ILE A 15 3.40 -12.15 3.50
C ILE A 15 4.75 -11.48 3.74
N TYR A 16 5.78 -12.01 3.10
CA TYR A 16 7.14 -11.46 3.12
C TYR A 16 7.43 -10.86 1.74
N THR A 17 7.93 -9.63 1.71
CA THR A 17 8.22 -8.90 0.48
C THR A 17 9.64 -8.39 0.52
N ASP A 18 10.33 -8.42 -0.60
CA ASP A 18 11.66 -7.81 -0.74
C ASP A 18 11.91 -7.30 -2.16
N GLY A 19 12.83 -6.34 -2.27
CA GLY A 19 13.22 -5.71 -3.53
C GLY A 19 14.70 -5.38 -3.57
N CYS A 20 15.31 -5.55 -4.74
CA CYS A 20 16.74 -5.32 -4.92
C CYS A 20 17.03 -4.67 -6.28
N ALA A 21 17.99 -3.76 -6.32
CA ALA A 21 18.57 -3.20 -7.53
C ALA A 21 20.10 -3.31 -7.50
N LEU A 22 20.64 -4.06 -8.46
CA LEU A 22 22.06 -4.04 -8.78
C LEU A 22 22.45 -2.66 -9.31
N ARG A 23 23.56 -2.11 -8.79
CA ARG A 23 24.03 -0.75 -9.12
C ARG A 23 22.94 0.31 -8.86
N ASN A 24 22.19 0.16 -7.78
CA ASN A 24 21.07 1.01 -7.33
C ASN A 24 21.09 2.47 -7.86
N GLY A 25 20.21 2.75 -8.82
CA GLY A 25 20.00 4.08 -9.41
C GLY A 25 21.07 4.56 -10.41
N GLN A 26 22.04 3.71 -10.76
CA GLN A 26 23.11 4.04 -11.72
C GLN A 26 22.78 3.57 -13.14
N PRO A 27 23.44 4.12 -14.18
CA PRO A 27 23.28 3.64 -15.55
C PRO A 27 23.55 2.13 -15.69
N GLY A 28 22.59 1.43 -16.30
CA GLY A 28 22.63 -0.03 -16.45
C GLY A 28 22.30 -0.81 -15.18
N ALA A 29 21.73 -0.14 -14.17
CA ALA A 29 21.12 -0.81 -13.03
C ALA A 29 20.02 -1.78 -13.49
N LYS A 30 19.84 -2.84 -12.72
CA LYS A 30 18.81 -3.86 -12.94
C LYS A 30 18.29 -4.28 -11.58
N GLY A 31 16.99 -4.40 -11.43
CA GLY A 31 16.43 -4.91 -10.19
C GLY A 31 15.30 -5.89 -10.40
N GLY A 32 14.78 -6.34 -9.26
CA GLY A 32 13.67 -7.26 -9.18
C GLY A 32 13.04 -7.23 -7.80
N TRP A 33 11.85 -7.78 -7.73
CA TRP A 33 11.01 -7.87 -6.54
C TRP A 33 10.59 -9.31 -6.32
N ALA A 34 10.26 -9.67 -5.08
CA ALA A 34 9.73 -10.97 -4.74
C ALA A 34 8.69 -10.88 -3.60
N ILE A 35 7.74 -11.81 -3.62
CA ILE A 35 6.75 -12.03 -2.57
C ILE A 35 6.74 -13.51 -2.18
N VAL A 36 6.66 -13.77 -0.89
CA VAL A 36 6.61 -15.12 -0.32
C VAL A 36 5.50 -15.21 0.72
N TYR A 37 4.70 -16.27 0.65
CA TYR A 37 3.60 -16.50 1.58
C TYR A 37 4.00 -17.57 2.62
N GLU A 38 3.77 -17.31 3.91
CA GLU A 38 4.14 -18.29 4.96
C GLU A 38 3.34 -19.60 4.80
N LEU A 39 2.03 -19.46 4.64
CA LEU A 39 1.05 -20.54 4.60
C LEU A 39 -0.18 -20.05 3.84
N GLY A 40 -0.71 -20.84 2.90
CA GLY A 40 -2.02 -20.57 2.30
C GLY A 40 -2.21 -21.11 0.89
N ASP A 41 -3.28 -20.62 0.25
CA ASP A 41 -3.68 -20.91 -1.14
C ASP A 41 -2.98 -20.00 -2.16
N PHE A 42 -2.13 -19.08 -1.69
CA PHE A 42 -1.37 -18.15 -2.52
C PHE A 42 0.00 -18.72 -2.88
N GLN A 43 0.49 -18.39 -4.06
CA GLN A 43 1.79 -18.83 -4.55
C GLN A 43 2.80 -17.69 -4.50
N ASP A 44 4.02 -18.01 -4.08
CA ASP A 44 5.17 -17.10 -4.20
C ASP A 44 5.32 -16.60 -5.63
N ASP A 45 5.79 -15.36 -5.79
CA ASP A 45 5.96 -14.72 -7.09
C ASP A 45 7.16 -13.78 -7.07
N TYR A 46 7.73 -13.52 -8.25
CA TYR A 46 8.85 -12.62 -8.40
C TYR A 46 8.90 -12.06 -9.81
N GLY A 47 9.50 -10.89 -9.95
CA GLY A 47 9.56 -10.22 -11.24
C GLY A 47 10.57 -9.09 -11.29
N TYR A 48 10.52 -8.39 -12.41
CA TYR A 48 11.32 -7.19 -12.67
C TYR A 48 10.53 -6.26 -13.59
N CYS A 49 10.91 -4.99 -13.62
CA CYS A 49 10.42 -4.05 -14.63
C CYS A 49 11.60 -3.50 -15.44
N THR A 50 11.33 -3.01 -16.64
CA THR A 50 12.35 -2.42 -17.51
C THR A 50 12.38 -0.89 -17.44
N ASP A 51 11.60 -0.30 -16.53
CA ASP A 51 11.47 1.15 -16.41
C ASP A 51 12.59 1.74 -15.56
N ASP A 52 13.25 2.78 -16.06
CA ASP A 52 14.20 3.55 -15.26
C ASP A 52 13.50 4.62 -14.40
N PRO A 53 14.09 5.07 -13.28
CA PRO A 53 15.32 4.51 -12.69
C PRO A 53 15.06 3.19 -11.96
N GLN A 54 16.04 2.29 -12.03
CA GLN A 54 16.06 1.01 -11.30
C GLN A 54 16.70 1.20 -9.91
N THR A 55 15.89 1.25 -8.84
CA THR A 55 16.36 1.49 -7.46
C THR A 55 15.82 0.49 -6.46
N ASN A 56 16.53 0.27 -5.34
CA ASN A 56 16.10 -0.64 -4.27
C ASN A 56 14.70 -0.25 -3.78
N ASN A 57 14.51 1.00 -3.36
CA ASN A 57 13.23 1.48 -2.83
C ASN A 57 12.07 1.29 -3.83
N ARG A 58 12.33 1.39 -5.13
CA ARG A 58 11.30 1.15 -6.15
C ARG A 58 10.86 -0.31 -6.14
N PHE A 59 11.82 -1.24 -6.13
CA PHE A 59 11.51 -2.67 -6.11
C PHE A 59 10.93 -3.13 -4.76
N GLU A 60 11.30 -2.49 -3.65
CA GLU A 60 10.67 -2.73 -2.35
C GLU A 60 9.19 -2.32 -2.37
N LEU A 61 8.87 -1.14 -2.93
CA LEU A 61 7.48 -0.69 -3.09
C LEU A 61 6.71 -1.54 -4.10
N GLU A 62 7.36 -1.96 -5.19
CA GLU A 62 6.77 -2.86 -6.18
C GLU A 62 6.38 -4.20 -5.55
N ALA A 63 7.27 -4.80 -4.74
CA ALA A 63 6.97 -6.05 -4.03
C ALA A 63 5.71 -5.91 -3.14
N ILE A 64 5.58 -4.79 -2.42
CA ILE A 64 4.39 -4.48 -1.61
C ILE A 64 3.15 -4.33 -2.49
N GLY A 65 3.25 -3.62 -3.61
CA GLY A 65 2.15 -3.45 -4.56
C GLY A 65 1.65 -4.79 -5.11
N GLN A 66 2.59 -5.63 -5.58
CA GLN A 66 2.29 -6.96 -6.13
C GLN A 66 1.65 -7.88 -5.07
N ALA A 67 2.10 -7.81 -3.81
CA ALA A 67 1.49 -8.53 -2.70
C ALA A 67 0.05 -8.07 -2.43
N LEU A 68 -0.20 -6.76 -2.43
CA LEU A 68 -1.54 -6.20 -2.20
C LEU A 68 -2.51 -6.57 -3.33
N GLU A 69 -2.09 -6.45 -4.59
CA GLU A 69 -2.92 -6.79 -5.76
C GLU A 69 -3.37 -8.26 -5.77
N ARG A 70 -2.53 -9.17 -5.28
CA ARG A 70 -2.84 -10.61 -5.23
C ARG A 70 -3.64 -11.02 -4.01
N SER A 71 -3.51 -10.29 -2.91
CA SER A 71 -3.96 -10.77 -1.59
C SER A 71 -5.10 -9.94 -0.99
N VAL A 72 -5.46 -8.81 -1.59
CA VAL A 72 -6.48 -7.89 -1.07
C VAL A 72 -7.46 -7.50 -2.18
N GLU A 73 -8.75 -7.54 -1.85
CA GLU A 73 -9.80 -6.95 -2.71
C GLU A 73 -9.95 -5.46 -2.40
N PHE A 74 -9.80 -4.62 -3.42
CA PHE A 74 -10.01 -3.18 -3.31
C PHE A 74 -11.44 -2.81 -3.70
N GLU A 75 -12.15 -2.15 -2.79
CA GLU A 75 -13.46 -1.56 -3.06
C GLU A 75 -13.34 -0.03 -3.17
N TYR A 76 -13.71 0.52 -4.32
CA TYR A 76 -13.79 1.96 -4.49
C TYR A 76 -15.06 2.50 -3.81
N VAL A 77 -14.88 3.51 -2.96
CA VAL A 77 -15.99 4.22 -2.30
C VAL A 77 -15.88 5.70 -2.62
N GLU A 78 -16.94 6.27 -3.22
CA GLU A 78 -16.99 7.69 -3.58
C GLU A 78 -16.82 8.57 -2.32
N ALA A 79 -16.02 9.64 -2.46
CA ALA A 79 -15.82 10.60 -1.38
C ALA A 79 -17.13 11.35 -1.06
N HIS A 80 -17.34 11.67 0.22
CA HIS A 80 -18.50 12.45 0.70
C HIS A 80 -19.88 11.82 0.39
N SER A 81 -19.92 10.52 0.16
CA SER A 81 -21.13 9.75 -0.12
C SER A 81 -21.92 9.30 1.12
N GLY A 82 -21.54 9.75 2.33
CA GLY A 82 -22.14 9.29 3.58
C GLY A 82 -21.52 8.02 4.16
N ASN A 83 -20.49 7.44 3.53
CA ASN A 83 -19.79 6.28 4.08
C ASN A 83 -18.97 6.70 5.31
N TRP A 84 -19.41 6.28 6.49
CA TRP A 84 -18.80 6.64 7.77
C TRP A 84 -17.29 6.33 7.85
N PHE A 85 -16.84 5.20 7.31
CA PHE A 85 -15.43 4.81 7.37
C PHE A 85 -14.57 5.69 6.46
N ASN A 86 -15.04 5.95 5.24
CA ASN A 86 -14.37 6.83 4.29
C ASN A 86 -14.29 8.27 4.82
N GLU A 87 -15.38 8.79 5.39
CA GLU A 87 -15.41 10.13 6.00
C GLU A 87 -14.52 10.23 7.24
N LYS A 88 -14.46 9.17 8.05
CA LYS A 88 -13.52 9.11 9.18
C LYS A 88 -12.07 9.15 8.68
N ALA A 89 -11.75 8.44 7.60
CA ALA A 89 -10.42 8.48 6.98
C ALA A 89 -10.07 9.88 6.48
N ASP A 90 -10.98 10.55 5.75
CA ASP A 90 -10.83 11.94 5.29
C ASP A 90 -10.55 12.91 6.45
N ARG A 91 -11.32 12.82 7.54
CA ARG A 91 -11.12 13.67 8.73
C ARG A 91 -9.75 13.46 9.38
N LEU A 92 -9.29 12.21 9.46
CA LEU A 92 -7.97 11.90 10.02
C LEU A 92 -6.84 12.42 9.12
N ALA A 93 -6.98 12.29 7.80
CA ALA A 93 -6.03 12.84 6.84
C ALA A 93 -5.91 14.36 6.94
N LYS A 94 -7.04 15.08 6.99
CA LYS A 94 -7.08 16.56 7.21
C LYS A 94 -6.41 16.97 8.51
N LYS A 95 -6.66 16.22 9.61
CA LYS A 95 -6.01 16.47 10.90
C LYS A 95 -4.50 16.28 10.81
N ALA A 96 -4.02 15.22 10.16
CA ALA A 96 -2.59 14.97 9.97
C ALA A 96 -1.92 16.08 9.15
N ALA A 97 -2.57 16.53 8.07
CA ALA A 97 -2.09 17.66 7.27
C ALA A 97 -1.95 18.95 8.08
N PHE A 98 -2.96 19.28 8.90
CA PHE A 98 -2.93 20.48 9.75
C PHE A 98 -1.80 20.45 10.80
N MET A 99 -1.46 19.28 11.33
CA MET A 99 -0.38 19.12 12.32
C MET A 99 1.02 19.07 11.68
N ASN A 100 1.11 19.07 10.35
CA ASN A 100 2.38 19.00 9.67
C ASN A 100 3.17 20.31 9.90
N PRO A 101 4.38 20.27 10.48
CA PRO A 101 5.16 21.47 10.77
C PRO A 101 5.68 22.18 9.51
N LEU A 102 5.52 21.59 8.32
CA LEU A 102 5.69 22.25 7.03
C LEU A 102 4.59 23.30 6.80
N TYR A 103 4.47 24.26 7.70
CA TYR A 103 3.55 25.38 7.58
C TYR A 103 4.25 26.48 6.76
N SER A 104 3.89 26.62 5.49
CA SER A 104 4.32 27.76 4.67
C SER A 104 3.42 28.95 4.95
N ASN A 105 3.99 30.14 5.14
CA ASN A 105 3.26 31.39 5.37
C ASN A 105 2.41 31.86 4.16
N TYR A 106 2.22 31.03 3.11
CA TYR A 106 1.47 31.35 1.90
C TYR A 106 0.01 30.86 1.90
N ASP A 107 -0.45 30.10 2.90
CA ASP A 107 -1.75 29.41 2.88
C ASP A 107 -2.95 30.23 3.43
N TYR A 108 -2.95 31.56 3.31
CA TYR A 108 -4.08 32.39 3.78
C TYR A 108 -5.33 32.39 2.86
N ASN A 109 -5.36 31.61 1.77
CA ASN A 109 -6.43 31.68 0.77
C ASN A 109 -7.26 30.41 0.55
N TYR A 110 -7.03 29.32 1.28
CA TYR A 110 -7.93 28.15 1.24
C TYR A 110 -8.81 28.10 2.49
N ARG A 111 -9.75 29.05 2.58
CA ARG A 111 -10.97 28.84 3.36
C ARG A 111 -11.99 28.15 2.45
N CYS A 112 -12.16 26.85 2.65
CA CYS A 112 -13.39 26.17 2.24
C CYS A 112 -14.56 26.61 3.13
#